data_AF-A0A9R0XW75-F1
#
_entry.id   AF-A0A9R0XW75-F1
#
_cell.length_a   1.000
_cell.length_b   1.000
_cell.length_c   1.000
_cell.angle_alpha   90.00
_cell.angle_beta   90.00
_cell.angle_gamma   90.00
#
_symmetry.space_group_name_H-M   'P 1'
#
loop_
_entity.id
_entity.type
_entity.pdbx_description
1 polymer ?
#
loop_
_entity_poly.entity_id
_entity_poly.type
_entity_poly.pdbx_seq_one_letter_code
_entity_poly.pdbx_strand_id
1 'polypeptide(L)'
;MERGAMGRGEGSEEARGREREWEEAAEAVAYDSCTWPPPVVVVCGPGNSGKSAFSRLLLNTLLARYKRVVYLDTDVGQPEFTPPGFVSLHVLEEQAKDLTMLYLRAPKRCFFFGDVAAHKNPKLLLSYIFGLYDYFLKELYRFNEADNPHKSAIPIVINTSGWVKGIGLHVLSEILRYVSPTDVIRLNTTAEGKNLPGGAFWLDAHKGDSQVNLVEIRAAQNSPRHLLVKKEARMIRDLRLIAYFRQCLPRDFPIFSSDDLVQGIAAIDPFQLPISKIQVIDLHSQISGDSVYDFLAGTIVGIGSSSSVPLSTECSSPWCMGLGFVKAIDIPGDCIHLITPVPHQLLENVDIIFPSCIALPDGLFQAHFSLF
;
A
#
# COMPACT_ATOMS: atom_id res chain seq x y z
N MET A 1 -20.09 -44.15 18.52
CA MET A 1 -19.01 -43.19 18.84
C MET A 1 -17.79 -43.58 18.00
N GLU A 2 -16.93 -42.62 17.64
CA GLU A 2 -15.72 -42.75 16.81
C GLU A 2 -15.88 -42.69 15.27
N ARG A 3 -16.26 -41.51 14.76
CA ARG A 3 -15.81 -41.01 13.43
C ARG A 3 -15.67 -39.47 13.42
N GLY A 4 -15.10 -38.90 14.49
CA GLY A 4 -15.03 -37.44 14.67
C GLY A 4 -13.65 -36.84 14.92
N ALA A 5 -12.59 -37.64 15.08
CA ALA A 5 -11.30 -37.15 15.57
C ALA A 5 -10.19 -37.01 14.50
N MET A 6 -10.35 -37.65 13.33
CA MET A 6 -9.22 -37.82 12.39
C MET A 6 -8.96 -36.59 11.49
N GLY A 7 -9.95 -35.70 11.29
CA GLY A 7 -9.81 -34.52 10.41
C GLY A 7 -9.30 -33.24 11.07
N ARG A 8 -9.15 -33.19 12.41
CA ARG A 8 -8.65 -31.98 13.10
C ARG A 8 -7.13 -31.99 13.31
N GLY A 9 -6.49 -33.15 13.29
CA GLY A 9 -5.04 -33.30 13.45
C GLY A 9 -4.24 -32.91 12.22
N GLU A 10 -4.63 -33.44 11.05
CA GLU A 10 -3.92 -33.23 9.76
C GLU A 10 -3.87 -31.75 9.35
N GLY A 11 -4.98 -31.02 9.49
CA GLY A 11 -5.03 -29.58 9.19
C GLY A 11 -4.17 -28.72 10.12
N SER A 12 -3.89 -29.18 11.34
CA SER A 12 -3.03 -28.47 12.30
C SER A 12 -1.54 -28.69 12.04
N GLU A 13 -1.18 -29.89 11.58
CA GLU A 13 0.21 -30.24 11.26
C GLU A 13 0.64 -29.62 9.92
N GLU A 14 -0.24 -29.61 8.92
CA GLU A 14 0.01 -28.90 7.66
C GLU A 14 0.17 -27.39 7.86
N ALA A 15 -0.63 -26.79 8.74
CA ALA A 15 -0.52 -25.38 9.11
C ALA A 15 0.83 -25.07 9.79
N ARG A 16 1.26 -25.89 10.75
CA ARG A 16 2.56 -25.76 11.41
C ARG A 16 3.73 -25.97 10.45
N GLY A 17 3.60 -26.92 9.51
CA GLY A 17 4.61 -27.14 8.47
C GLY A 17 4.78 -25.91 7.59
N ARG A 18 3.69 -25.22 7.26
CA ARG A 18 3.71 -23.98 6.47
C ARG A 18 4.32 -22.81 7.26
N GLU A 19 3.97 -22.68 8.52
CA GLU A 19 4.54 -21.65 9.40
C GLU A 19 6.06 -21.77 9.47
N ARG A 20 6.58 -22.99 9.68
CA ARG A 20 8.02 -23.26 9.65
C ARG A 20 8.66 -22.93 8.29
N GLU A 21 8.04 -23.32 7.18
CA GLU A 21 8.56 -23.01 5.83
C GLU A 21 8.67 -21.48 5.62
N TRP A 22 7.72 -20.71 6.14
CA TRP A 22 7.76 -19.25 6.06
C TRP A 22 8.84 -18.65 6.97
N GLU A 23 9.01 -19.17 8.19
CA GLU A 23 10.08 -18.76 9.11
C GLU A 23 11.46 -19.04 8.50
N GLU A 24 11.69 -20.26 8.01
CA GLU A 24 12.94 -20.67 7.36
C GLU A 24 13.27 -19.78 6.15
N ALA A 25 12.28 -19.49 5.29
CA ALA A 25 12.49 -18.61 4.14
C ALA A 25 12.82 -17.17 4.56
N ALA A 26 12.16 -16.64 5.61
CA ALA A 26 12.45 -15.31 6.11
C ALA A 26 13.83 -15.23 6.77
N GLU A 27 14.23 -16.27 7.52
CA GLU A 27 15.55 -16.37 8.13
C GLU A 27 16.67 -16.49 7.10
N ALA A 28 16.49 -17.29 6.04
CA ALA A 28 17.46 -17.41 4.96
C ALA A 28 17.75 -16.05 4.31
N VAL A 29 16.70 -15.30 3.95
CA VAL A 29 16.84 -13.94 3.39
C VAL A 29 17.56 -12.99 4.36
N ALA A 30 17.28 -13.10 5.66
CA ALA A 30 17.83 -12.18 6.65
C ALA A 30 19.28 -12.51 7.06
N TYR A 31 19.66 -13.79 7.13
CA TYR A 31 20.88 -14.25 7.81
C TYR A 31 21.86 -15.06 6.95
N ASP A 32 21.53 -15.43 5.71
CA ASP A 32 22.48 -16.15 4.86
C ASP A 32 23.74 -15.33 4.54
N SER A 33 24.80 -16.04 4.16
CA SER A 33 26.19 -15.53 4.19
C SER A 33 26.44 -14.30 3.27
N CYS A 34 25.55 -14.02 2.32
CA CYS A 34 25.62 -12.87 1.40
C CYS A 34 24.65 -11.75 1.81
N THR A 35 24.76 -11.22 3.03
CA THR A 35 23.92 -10.08 3.50
C THR A 35 24.46 -8.71 3.11
N TRP A 36 25.52 -8.68 2.28
CA TRP A 36 26.00 -7.47 1.62
C TRP A 36 26.08 -7.69 0.10
N PRO A 37 25.45 -6.82 -0.71
CA PRO A 37 24.66 -5.67 -0.28
C PRO A 37 23.34 -6.06 0.42
N PRO A 38 22.67 -5.12 1.12
CA PRO A 38 21.47 -5.44 1.89
C PRO A 38 20.35 -6.00 0.99
N PRO A 39 19.59 -7.00 1.44
CA PRO A 39 18.57 -7.64 0.60
C PRO A 39 17.55 -6.67 -0.01
N VAL A 40 17.27 -6.86 -1.30
CA VAL A 40 16.17 -6.24 -2.05
C VAL A 40 15.19 -7.34 -2.39
N VAL A 41 14.10 -7.43 -1.62
CA VAL A 41 13.21 -8.60 -1.63
C VAL A 41 11.87 -8.24 -2.27
N VAL A 42 11.46 -8.97 -3.30
CA VAL A 42 10.11 -8.86 -3.88
C VAL A 42 9.27 -10.05 -3.46
N VAL A 43 8.11 -9.80 -2.85
CA VAL A 43 7.14 -10.82 -2.46
C VAL A 43 5.98 -10.83 -3.45
N CYS A 44 5.77 -11.94 -4.16
CA CYS A 44 4.77 -12.07 -5.22
C CYS A 44 3.99 -13.39 -5.18
N GLY A 45 2.85 -13.43 -5.87
CA GLY A 45 1.93 -14.57 -5.88
C GLY A 45 0.46 -14.15 -5.98
N PRO A 46 -0.46 -15.11 -6.12
CA PRO A 46 -1.88 -14.82 -6.37
C PRO A 46 -2.55 -14.06 -5.23
N GLY A 47 -3.67 -13.40 -5.54
CA GLY A 47 -4.53 -12.79 -4.54
C GLY A 47 -4.88 -13.78 -3.40
N ASN A 48 -4.87 -13.29 -2.17
CA ASN A 48 -5.13 -14.07 -0.95
C ASN A 48 -4.14 -15.23 -0.69
N SER A 49 -2.97 -15.24 -1.32
CA SER A 49 -1.94 -16.24 -1.02
C SER A 49 -1.25 -16.03 0.34
N GLY A 50 -1.44 -14.88 0.98
CA GLY A 50 -0.78 -14.52 2.24
C GLY A 50 0.47 -13.65 2.07
N LYS A 51 0.70 -13.04 0.90
CA LYS A 51 1.83 -12.14 0.62
C LYS A 51 2.08 -11.13 1.74
N SER A 52 1.09 -10.30 2.08
CA SER A 52 1.29 -9.29 3.11
C SER A 52 1.63 -9.91 4.47
N ALA A 53 1.05 -11.07 4.82
CA ALA A 53 1.40 -11.76 6.06
C ALA A 53 2.85 -12.27 6.05
N PHE A 54 3.33 -12.83 4.94
CA PHE A 54 4.74 -13.19 4.79
C PHE A 54 5.64 -11.95 4.79
N SER A 55 5.28 -10.88 4.07
CA SER A 55 6.03 -9.63 4.05
C SER A 55 6.17 -9.03 5.45
N ARG A 56 5.16 -9.19 6.31
CA ARG A 56 5.22 -8.80 7.73
C ARG A 56 6.18 -9.66 8.55
N LEU A 57 6.14 -10.98 8.37
CA LEU A 57 7.08 -11.90 9.00
C LEU A 57 8.51 -11.51 8.61
N LEU A 58 8.79 -11.43 7.31
CA LEU A 58 10.10 -11.04 6.78
C LEU A 58 10.55 -9.67 7.29
N LEU A 59 9.65 -8.68 7.31
CA LEU A 59 9.94 -7.36 7.84
C LEU A 59 10.40 -7.42 9.31
N ASN A 60 9.69 -8.17 10.17
CA ASN A 60 10.06 -8.33 11.57
C ASN A 60 11.36 -9.12 11.75
N THR A 61 11.61 -10.15 10.92
CA THR A 61 12.86 -10.91 10.92
C THR A 61 14.05 -10.03 10.51
N LEU A 62 13.89 -9.20 9.48
CA LEU A 62 14.90 -8.22 9.07
C LEU A 62 15.12 -7.15 10.16
N LEU A 63 14.08 -6.64 10.82
CA LEU A 63 14.20 -5.66 11.90
C LEU A 63 14.91 -6.21 13.15
N ALA A 64 14.96 -7.54 13.32
CA ALA A 64 15.78 -8.15 14.38
C ALA A 64 17.29 -8.05 14.08
N ARG A 65 17.68 -7.89 12.81
CA ARG A 65 19.08 -7.80 12.35
C ARG A 65 19.50 -6.40 11.96
N TYR A 66 18.62 -5.65 11.30
CA TYR A 66 18.89 -4.33 10.74
C TYR A 66 18.18 -3.26 11.56
N LYS A 67 18.88 -2.14 11.80
CA LYS A 67 18.28 -0.99 12.52
C LYS A 67 17.07 -0.40 11.79
N ARG A 68 17.09 -0.47 10.45
CA ARG A 68 16.06 0.08 9.58
C ARG A 68 15.74 -0.90 8.47
N VAL A 69 14.48 -1.05 8.17
CA VAL A 69 13.99 -1.80 7.00
C VAL A 69 12.99 -0.93 6.25
N VAL A 70 13.12 -0.90 4.93
CA VAL A 70 12.18 -0.21 4.05
C VAL A 70 11.08 -1.18 3.64
N TYR A 71 9.83 -0.71 3.65
CA TYR A 71 8.69 -1.46 3.14
C TYR A 71 8.03 -0.65 2.03
N LEU A 72 8.07 -1.17 0.81
CA LEU A 72 7.40 -0.60 -0.36
C LEU A 72 6.16 -1.43 -0.67
N ASP A 73 4.99 -0.81 -0.51
CA ASP A 73 3.72 -1.44 -0.83
C ASP A 73 3.21 -0.95 -2.19
N THR A 74 2.99 -1.90 -3.10
CA THR A 74 2.49 -1.62 -4.45
C THR A 74 1.04 -2.04 -4.65
N ASP A 75 0.36 -2.59 -3.62
CA ASP A 75 -1.05 -2.98 -3.71
C ASP A 75 -1.96 -1.81 -3.33
N VAL A 76 -2.44 -1.07 -4.35
CA VAL A 76 -3.39 0.04 -4.15
C VAL A 76 -4.77 -0.43 -3.68
N GLY A 77 -5.12 -1.71 -3.85
CA GLY A 77 -6.42 -2.24 -3.49
C GLY A 77 -6.51 -2.64 -2.02
N GLN A 78 -5.45 -3.20 -1.47
CA GLN A 78 -5.35 -3.65 -0.07
C GLN A 78 -3.96 -3.38 0.52
N PRO A 79 -3.57 -2.11 0.65
CA PRO A 79 -2.27 -1.76 1.22
C PRO A 79 -2.20 -2.11 2.71
N GLU A 80 -0.98 -2.34 3.20
CA GLU A 80 -0.69 -2.79 4.55
C GLU A 80 -0.80 -1.66 5.58
N PHE A 81 -0.24 -0.48 5.29
CA PHE A 81 -0.05 0.61 6.25
C PHE A 81 -0.84 1.88 5.95
N THR A 82 -1.45 1.96 4.78
CA THR A 82 -2.16 3.16 4.32
C THR A 82 -3.64 2.83 4.06
N PRO A 83 -4.48 3.85 3.85
CA PRO A 83 -5.78 3.66 3.22
C PRO A 83 -5.64 3.08 1.80
N PRO A 84 -6.73 2.57 1.20
CA PRO A 84 -6.73 2.17 -0.21
C PRO A 84 -6.35 3.33 -1.15
N GLY A 85 -5.84 2.99 -2.33
CA GLY A 85 -5.47 3.93 -3.38
C GLY A 85 -4.05 4.47 -3.28
N PHE A 86 -3.20 3.94 -2.39
CA PHE A 86 -1.82 4.40 -2.25
C PHE A 86 -0.80 3.39 -2.77
N VAL A 87 0.26 3.91 -3.39
CA VAL A 87 1.57 3.24 -3.47
C VAL A 87 2.46 3.95 -2.45
N SER A 88 3.08 3.22 -1.53
CA SER A 88 3.71 3.84 -0.36
C SER A 88 5.01 3.20 0.05
N LEU A 89 5.95 4.03 0.51
CA LEU A 89 7.23 3.64 1.08
C LEU A 89 7.29 4.03 2.54
N HIS A 90 7.59 3.05 3.39
CA HIS A 90 7.72 3.20 4.83
C HIS A 90 9.16 2.87 5.25
N VAL A 91 9.66 3.56 6.27
CA VAL A 91 10.92 3.21 6.93
C VAL A 91 10.56 2.80 8.35
N LEU A 92 10.87 1.57 8.72
CA LEU A 92 10.58 1.00 10.03
C LEU A 92 11.86 0.80 10.83
N GLU A 93 11.81 1.08 12.12
CA GLU A 93 12.93 0.95 13.08
C GLU A 93 12.62 0.00 14.23
N GLU A 94 11.34 -0.35 14.40
CA GLU A 94 10.86 -1.20 15.48
C GLU A 94 9.97 -2.27 14.90
N GLN A 95 10.08 -3.48 15.47
CA GLN A 95 9.17 -4.57 15.15
C GLN A 95 7.73 -4.11 15.32
N ALA A 96 6.92 -4.38 14.32
CA ALA A 96 5.54 -3.97 14.38
C ALA A 96 4.78 -5.01 15.20
N LYS A 97 4.71 -4.76 16.51
CA LYS A 97 4.15 -5.66 17.54
C LYS A 97 2.65 -5.92 17.33
N ASP A 98 1.93 -4.95 16.76
CA ASP A 98 0.49 -5.02 16.51
C ASP A 98 0.16 -4.62 15.07
N LEU A 99 0.58 -5.45 14.11
CA LEU A 99 0.09 -5.38 12.73
C LEU A 99 -1.33 -5.95 12.62
N THR A 100 -2.25 -5.36 13.39
CA THR A 100 -3.68 -5.56 13.19
C THR A 100 -4.08 -4.93 11.86
N MET A 101 -5.17 -5.40 11.28
CA MET A 101 -5.71 -4.93 10.00
C MET A 101 -5.95 -3.39 9.93
N LEU A 102 -5.99 -2.71 11.09
CA LEU A 102 -6.26 -1.27 11.22
C LEU A 102 -5.01 -0.43 11.51
N TYR A 103 -3.82 -1.04 11.54
CA TYR A 103 -2.58 -0.32 11.82
C TYR A 103 -2.19 0.58 10.65
N LEU A 104 -2.58 1.86 10.72
CA LEU A 104 -2.20 2.88 9.76
C LEU A 104 -0.94 3.61 10.21
N ARG A 105 0.00 3.82 9.28
CA ARG A 105 1.25 4.54 9.51
C ARG A 105 1.43 5.63 8.46
N ALA A 106 1.90 6.80 8.88
CA ALA A 106 2.31 7.85 7.95
C ALA A 106 3.50 7.34 7.10
N PRO A 107 3.38 7.30 5.77
CA PRO A 107 4.48 6.86 4.91
C PRO A 107 5.61 7.88 4.91
N LYS A 108 6.84 7.41 4.65
CA LYS A 108 7.98 8.31 4.39
C LYS A 108 7.73 9.10 3.10
N ARG A 109 7.22 8.41 2.09
CA ARG A 109 6.80 8.94 0.78
C ARG A 109 5.68 8.08 0.22
N CYS A 110 4.72 8.70 -0.47
CA CYS A 110 3.67 7.96 -1.16
C CYS A 110 3.13 8.73 -2.36
N PHE A 111 2.57 7.98 -3.29
CA PHE A 111 1.73 8.50 -4.35
C PHE A 111 0.30 8.02 -4.15
N PHE A 112 -0.65 8.91 -4.42
CA PHE A 112 -2.06 8.55 -4.43
C PHE A 112 -2.44 8.17 -5.86
N PHE A 113 -2.78 6.90 -6.05
CA PHE A 113 -3.31 6.36 -7.31
C PHE A 113 -4.79 6.68 -7.49
N GLY A 114 -5.54 7.00 -6.43
CA GLY A 114 -6.94 7.44 -6.56
C GLY A 114 -7.95 6.37 -6.96
N ASP A 115 -7.55 5.11 -7.11
CA ASP A 115 -8.44 3.99 -7.40
C ASP A 115 -7.90 2.70 -6.75
N VAL A 116 -8.77 1.73 -6.51
CA VAL A 116 -8.43 0.37 -6.07
C VAL A 116 -8.20 -0.57 -7.25
N ALA A 117 -8.65 -0.18 -8.44
CA ALA A 117 -8.52 -0.90 -9.69
C ALA A 117 -7.27 -0.45 -10.45
N ALA A 118 -6.10 -0.88 -9.97
CA ALA A 118 -4.80 -0.55 -10.57
C ALA A 118 -4.72 -0.79 -12.10
N HIS A 119 -5.56 -1.68 -12.66
CA HIS A 119 -5.45 -2.12 -14.06
C HIS A 119 -5.97 -1.06 -15.03
N LYS A 120 -6.66 -0.04 -14.52
CA LYS A 120 -7.12 1.11 -15.31
C LYS A 120 -5.97 1.95 -15.83
N ASN A 121 -4.88 2.07 -15.07
CA ASN A 121 -3.73 2.87 -15.48
C ASN A 121 -2.40 2.22 -15.05
N PRO A 122 -2.00 1.10 -15.68
CA PRO A 122 -0.79 0.36 -15.32
C PRO A 122 0.49 1.17 -15.52
N LYS A 123 0.51 2.11 -16.48
CA LYS A 123 1.65 3.01 -16.71
C LYS A 123 1.86 3.96 -15.53
N LEU A 124 0.79 4.59 -15.05
CA LEU A 124 0.86 5.45 -13.86
C LEU A 124 1.31 4.66 -12.64
N LEU A 125 0.75 3.46 -12.43
CA LEU A 125 1.16 2.59 -11.33
C LEU A 125 2.66 2.27 -11.38
N LEU A 126 3.19 1.87 -12.54
CA LEU A 126 4.62 1.59 -12.70
C LEU A 126 5.45 2.84 -12.42
N SER A 127 5.04 4.02 -12.93
CA SER A 127 5.75 5.27 -12.66
C SER A 127 5.84 5.58 -11.16
N TYR A 128 4.80 5.28 -10.38
CA TYR A 128 4.76 5.50 -8.93
C TYR A 128 5.67 4.53 -8.18
N ILE A 129 5.64 3.26 -8.56
CA ILE A 129 6.50 2.24 -7.97
C ILE A 129 7.96 2.55 -8.26
N PHE A 130 8.29 2.87 -9.51
CA PHE A 130 9.65 3.24 -9.93
C PHE A 130 10.12 4.51 -9.26
N GLY A 131 9.27 5.55 -9.16
CA GLY A 131 9.61 6.78 -8.47
C GLY A 131 9.92 6.59 -6.98
N LEU A 132 9.19 5.71 -6.28
CA LEU A 132 9.47 5.36 -4.89
C LEU A 132 10.74 4.51 -4.75
N TYR A 133 10.98 3.60 -5.69
CA TYR A 133 12.20 2.79 -5.70
C TYR A 133 13.45 3.64 -6.00
N ASP A 134 13.37 4.57 -6.96
CA ASP A 134 14.42 5.55 -7.23
C ASP A 134 14.74 6.40 -6.00
N TYR A 135 13.70 6.85 -5.28
CA TYR A 135 13.87 7.57 -4.02
C TYR A 135 14.59 6.69 -2.99
N PHE A 136 14.23 5.41 -2.87
CA PHE A 136 14.94 4.45 -2.02
C PHE A 136 16.42 4.36 -2.40
N LEU A 137 16.74 4.15 -3.67
CA LEU A 137 18.12 4.01 -4.14
C LEU A 137 18.96 5.27 -3.85
N LYS A 138 18.41 6.45 -4.14
CA LYS A 138 19.12 7.74 -4.02
C LYS A 138 19.27 8.20 -2.57
N GLU A 139 18.23 8.07 -1.75
CA GLU A 139 18.18 8.68 -0.42
C GLU A 139 18.44 7.70 0.73
N LEU A 140 18.17 6.40 0.55
CA LEU A 140 18.20 5.42 1.63
C LEU A 140 19.25 4.33 1.42
N TYR A 141 19.36 3.79 0.20
CA TYR A 141 20.20 2.63 -0.10
C TYR A 141 21.69 2.94 -0.32
N ARG A 142 22.06 4.24 -0.43
CA ARG A 142 23.39 4.80 -0.76
C ARG A 142 24.58 3.82 -0.62
N PHE A 143 24.80 3.06 -1.68
CA PHE A 143 25.79 1.97 -1.80
C PHE A 143 27.25 2.45 -1.71
N ASN A 144 27.50 3.72 -2.05
CA ASN A 144 28.84 4.28 -2.25
C ASN A 144 29.53 4.79 -0.97
N GLU A 145 28.94 4.57 0.21
CA GLU A 145 29.54 4.92 1.51
C GLU A 145 29.83 3.66 2.35
N ALA A 146 30.29 2.58 1.71
CA ALA A 146 30.63 1.31 2.36
C ALA A 146 31.68 1.45 3.48
N ASP A 147 32.49 2.51 3.46
CA ASP A 147 33.52 2.79 4.46
C ASP A 147 33.02 3.62 5.66
N ASN A 148 31.71 3.89 5.76
CA ASN A 148 31.15 4.64 6.89
C ASN A 148 30.57 3.69 7.96
N PRO A 149 31.31 3.35 9.03
CA PRO A 149 30.86 2.45 10.09
C PRO A 149 29.63 2.96 10.87
N HIS A 150 29.21 4.21 10.66
CA HIS A 150 28.00 4.78 11.27
C HIS A 150 26.73 4.62 10.40
N LYS A 151 26.82 4.15 9.15
CA LYS A 151 25.65 3.95 8.28
C LYS A 151 25.26 2.47 8.22
N SER A 152 24.17 2.13 8.90
CA SER A 152 23.54 0.80 8.83
C SER A 152 23.04 0.51 7.43
N ALA A 153 23.39 -0.67 6.90
CA ALA A 153 22.68 -1.37 5.84
C ALA A 153 21.15 -1.23 6.00
N ILE A 154 20.43 -0.96 4.90
CA ILE A 154 18.97 -0.83 4.90
C ILE A 154 18.38 -1.74 3.82
N PRO A 155 17.88 -2.94 4.16
CA PRO A 155 17.16 -3.78 3.21
C PRO A 155 15.78 -3.20 2.88
N ILE A 156 15.18 -3.70 1.80
CA ILE A 156 13.82 -3.36 1.37
C ILE A 156 12.98 -4.61 1.13
N VAL A 157 11.75 -4.59 1.63
CA VAL A 157 10.69 -5.55 1.33
C VAL A 157 9.67 -4.88 0.42
N ILE A 158 9.43 -5.45 -0.76
CA ILE A 158 8.49 -4.96 -1.77
C ILE A 158 7.31 -5.91 -1.83
N ASN A 159 6.17 -5.48 -1.30
CA ASN A 159 4.92 -6.23 -1.34
C ASN A 159 4.16 -5.90 -2.63
N THR A 160 3.83 -6.94 -3.41
CA THR A 160 3.17 -6.77 -4.71
C THR A 160 1.68 -7.12 -4.68
N SER A 161 0.94 -6.65 -5.70
CA SER A 161 -0.47 -7.00 -5.87
C SER A 161 -0.68 -8.47 -6.23
N GLY A 162 -1.89 -8.97 -6.03
CA GLY A 162 -2.25 -10.38 -6.29
C GLY A 162 -2.41 -10.78 -7.77
N TRP A 163 -1.88 -10.01 -8.72
CA TRP A 163 -2.11 -10.26 -10.13
C TRP A 163 -1.04 -11.16 -10.75
N VAL A 164 -1.52 -12.21 -11.41
CA VAL A 164 -0.67 -13.29 -11.92
C VAL A 164 -0.86 -13.57 -13.41
N LYS A 165 -1.73 -12.80 -14.08
CA LYS A 165 -2.08 -12.98 -15.51
C LYS A 165 -2.29 -11.65 -16.22
N GLY A 166 -2.23 -11.69 -17.55
CA GLY A 166 -2.55 -10.55 -18.42
C GLY A 166 -1.73 -9.31 -18.09
N ILE A 167 -2.39 -8.14 -18.07
CA ILE A 167 -1.74 -6.86 -17.77
C ILE A 167 -1.03 -6.87 -16.41
N GLY A 168 -1.56 -7.59 -15.43
CA GLY A 168 -0.96 -7.61 -14.10
C GLY A 168 0.33 -8.44 -14.02
N LEU A 169 0.43 -9.52 -14.81
CA LEU A 169 1.70 -10.24 -14.98
C LEU A 169 2.74 -9.39 -15.69
N HIS A 170 2.32 -8.60 -16.69
CA HIS A 170 3.20 -7.65 -17.35
C HIS A 170 3.74 -6.60 -16.37
N VAL A 171 2.86 -5.95 -15.57
CA VAL A 171 3.25 -5.01 -14.51
C VAL A 171 4.25 -5.64 -13.55
N LEU A 172 3.99 -6.84 -13.04
CA LEU A 172 4.93 -7.54 -12.15
C LEU A 172 6.28 -7.81 -12.84
N SER A 173 6.27 -8.18 -14.12
CA SER A 173 7.50 -8.42 -14.89
C SER A 173 8.34 -7.15 -15.01
N GLU A 174 7.70 -6.00 -15.27
CA GLU A 174 8.37 -4.70 -15.33
C GLU A 174 8.93 -4.29 -13.96
N ILE A 175 8.18 -4.53 -12.87
CA ILE A 175 8.68 -4.31 -11.50
C ILE A 175 9.93 -5.15 -11.24
N LEU A 176 9.89 -6.45 -11.53
CA LEU A 176 11.03 -7.35 -11.29
C LEU A 176 12.26 -6.99 -12.12
N ARG A 177 12.08 -6.58 -13.39
CA ARG A 177 13.17 -6.07 -14.24
C ARG A 177 13.76 -4.78 -13.71
N TYR A 178 12.92 -3.80 -13.39
CA TYR A 178 13.36 -2.48 -12.94
C TYR A 178 14.05 -2.53 -11.57
N VAL A 179 13.47 -3.29 -10.64
CA VAL A 179 14.02 -3.44 -9.28
C VAL A 179 15.33 -4.23 -9.30
N SER A 180 15.42 -5.26 -10.15
CA SER A 180 16.54 -6.23 -10.14
C SER A 180 16.80 -6.78 -8.73
N PRO A 181 15.79 -7.45 -8.12
CA PRO A 181 15.87 -7.87 -6.72
C PRO A 181 16.95 -8.94 -6.49
N THR A 182 17.49 -8.96 -5.28
CA THR A 182 18.38 -10.05 -4.83
C THR A 182 17.58 -11.32 -4.56
N ASP A 183 16.36 -11.15 -4.06
CA ASP A 183 15.49 -12.25 -3.63
C ASP A 183 14.07 -12.04 -4.15
N VAL A 184 13.49 -13.12 -4.67
CA VAL A 184 12.08 -13.17 -5.06
C VAL A 184 11.41 -14.28 -4.29
N ILE A 185 10.48 -13.91 -3.41
CA ILE A 185 9.66 -14.85 -2.66
C ILE A 185 8.34 -15.05 -3.38
N ARG A 186 8.11 -16.27 -3.86
CA ARG A 186 6.91 -16.65 -4.59
C ARG A 186 6.00 -17.53 -3.75
N LEU A 187 4.83 -17.00 -3.41
CA LEU A 187 3.78 -17.77 -2.75
C LEU A 187 2.96 -18.52 -3.79
N ASN A 188 2.92 -19.85 -3.70
CA ASN A 188 2.21 -20.73 -4.62
C ASN A 188 1.03 -21.44 -3.96
N THR A 189 -0.11 -21.48 -4.65
CA THR A 189 -1.27 -22.28 -4.24
C THR A 189 -1.21 -23.67 -4.85
N THR A 190 -1.98 -24.62 -4.34
CA THR A 190 -2.11 -25.94 -4.96
C THR A 190 -2.80 -25.92 -6.34
N ALA A 191 -3.47 -24.82 -6.69
CA ALA A 191 -4.11 -24.64 -7.99
C ALA A 191 -3.11 -24.05 -9.00
N GLU A 192 -2.34 -24.90 -9.68
CA GLU A 192 -1.26 -24.50 -10.61
C GLU A 192 -1.68 -23.41 -11.61
N GLY A 193 -2.89 -23.51 -12.20
CA GLY A 193 -3.41 -22.53 -13.15
C GLY A 193 -3.67 -21.13 -12.56
N LYS A 194 -3.49 -20.93 -11.25
CA LYS A 194 -3.59 -19.64 -10.55
C LYS A 194 -2.23 -19.11 -10.09
N ASN A 195 -1.14 -19.84 -10.28
CA ASN A 195 0.19 -19.40 -9.87
C ASN A 195 0.86 -18.57 -10.97
N LEU A 196 1.97 -17.93 -10.61
CA LEU A 196 2.86 -17.26 -11.57
C LEU A 196 3.59 -18.30 -12.43
N PRO A 197 4.08 -17.91 -13.63
CA PRO A 197 4.94 -18.78 -14.43
C PRO A 197 6.18 -19.24 -13.65
N GLY A 198 6.64 -20.47 -13.95
CA GLY A 198 7.84 -21.05 -13.34
C GLY A 198 9.13 -20.27 -13.65
N GLY A 199 10.13 -20.39 -12.77
CA GLY A 199 11.44 -19.77 -12.94
C GLY A 199 11.43 -18.23 -12.95
N ALA A 200 12.52 -17.63 -13.43
CA ALA A 200 12.70 -16.19 -13.54
C ALA A 200 12.04 -15.64 -14.82
N PHE A 201 10.71 -15.73 -14.92
CA PHE A 201 9.92 -15.43 -16.13
C PHE A 201 10.08 -14.00 -16.68
N TRP A 202 10.65 -13.08 -15.91
CA TRP A 202 10.91 -11.70 -16.30
C TRP A 202 12.28 -11.51 -16.97
N LEU A 203 13.19 -12.48 -16.86
CA LEU A 203 14.52 -12.40 -17.48
C LEU A 203 14.50 -12.87 -18.93
N ASP A 204 15.28 -12.21 -19.77
CA ASP A 204 15.53 -12.67 -21.14
C ASP A 204 16.47 -13.88 -21.09
N ALA A 205 16.13 -14.97 -21.79
CA ALA A 205 16.93 -16.20 -21.84
C ALA A 205 18.38 -16.01 -22.38
N HIS A 206 18.71 -14.82 -22.88
CA HIS A 206 19.99 -14.49 -23.52
C HIS A 206 20.84 -13.46 -22.75
N LYS A 207 20.37 -12.93 -21.62
CA LYS A 207 21.16 -12.05 -20.75
C LYS A 207 21.66 -12.86 -19.57
N GLY A 208 22.98 -12.97 -19.44
CA GLY A 208 23.66 -13.83 -18.48
C GLY A 208 23.16 -13.67 -17.04
N ASP A 209 23.28 -14.77 -16.29
CA ASP A 209 22.83 -14.97 -14.90
C ASP A 209 23.03 -13.74 -14.01
N SER A 210 22.01 -12.90 -13.89
CA SER A 210 21.78 -12.25 -12.60
C SER A 210 21.24 -13.33 -11.69
N GLN A 211 22.09 -13.77 -10.76
CA GLN A 211 21.79 -14.83 -9.80
C GLN A 211 20.78 -14.31 -8.76
N VAL A 212 19.52 -14.18 -9.16
CA VAL A 212 18.40 -13.89 -8.27
C VAL A 212 18.08 -15.13 -7.45
N ASN A 213 17.96 -14.98 -6.15
CA ASN A 213 17.51 -16.05 -5.27
C ASN A 213 15.99 -16.17 -5.36
N LEU A 214 15.51 -17.16 -6.12
CA LEU A 214 14.08 -17.46 -6.24
C LEU A 214 13.68 -18.51 -5.21
N VAL A 215 12.89 -18.10 -4.22
CA VAL A 215 12.37 -18.98 -3.17
C VAL A 215 10.88 -19.18 -3.36
N GLU A 216 10.45 -20.44 -3.41
CA GLU A 216 9.04 -20.80 -3.55
C GLU A 216 8.50 -21.35 -2.24
N ILE A 217 7.42 -20.76 -1.73
CA ILE A 217 6.78 -21.16 -0.48
C ILE A 217 5.27 -21.38 -0.68
N ARG A 218 4.65 -22.15 0.21
CA ARG A 218 3.23 -22.46 0.13
C ARG A 218 2.38 -21.26 0.55
N ALA A 219 1.31 -21.02 -0.19
CA ALA A 219 0.31 -20.02 0.15
C ALA A 219 -0.45 -20.37 1.44
N ALA A 220 -0.91 -19.34 2.17
CA ALA A 220 -1.72 -19.47 3.36
C ALA A 220 -3.09 -20.12 3.11
N GLN A 221 -3.62 -20.04 1.89
CA GLN A 221 -4.86 -20.67 1.49
C GLN A 221 -4.78 -21.25 0.07
N ASN A 222 -5.30 -22.46 -0.09
CA ASN A 222 -5.23 -23.22 -1.35
C ASN A 222 -6.33 -22.83 -2.35
N SER A 223 -7.47 -22.29 -1.88
CA SER A 223 -8.55 -21.82 -2.76
C SER A 223 -9.47 -20.79 -2.09
N PRO A 224 -9.33 -19.49 -2.44
CA PRO A 224 -10.28 -18.50 -1.98
C PRO A 224 -11.60 -18.59 -2.77
N ARG A 225 -12.75 -18.54 -2.08
CA ARG A 225 -14.05 -18.34 -2.75
C ARG A 225 -14.15 -16.88 -3.21
N HIS A 226 -13.96 -16.65 -4.51
CA HIS A 226 -13.78 -15.32 -5.12
C HIS A 226 -14.82 -14.24 -4.71
N LEU A 227 -16.09 -14.60 -4.52
CA LEU A 227 -17.13 -13.64 -4.09
C LEU A 227 -16.97 -13.21 -2.63
N LEU A 228 -16.61 -14.14 -1.74
CA LEU A 228 -16.36 -13.83 -0.32
C LEU A 228 -15.13 -12.94 -0.19
N VAL A 229 -14.07 -13.25 -0.95
CA VAL A 229 -12.85 -12.43 -1.01
C VAL A 229 -13.13 -11.00 -1.45
N LYS A 230 -13.97 -10.80 -2.47
CA LYS A 230 -14.32 -9.44 -2.92
C LYS A 230 -15.09 -8.65 -1.86
N LYS A 231 -16.01 -9.31 -1.14
CA LYS A 231 -16.78 -8.68 -0.06
C LYS A 231 -15.89 -8.34 1.13
N GLU A 232 -15.04 -9.27 1.55
CA GLU A 232 -14.01 -9.05 2.57
C GLU A 232 -13.10 -7.90 2.19
N ALA A 233 -12.62 -7.86 0.94
CA ALA A 233 -11.75 -6.78 0.48
C ALA A 233 -12.41 -5.40 0.56
N ARG A 234 -13.70 -5.29 0.23
CA ARG A 234 -14.44 -4.04 0.40
C ARG A 234 -14.55 -3.65 1.88
N MET A 235 -14.94 -4.57 2.75
CA MET A 235 -15.06 -4.29 4.18
C MET A 235 -13.72 -3.84 4.79
N ILE A 236 -12.61 -4.47 4.42
CA ILE A 236 -11.26 -4.08 4.88
C ILE A 236 -10.92 -2.65 4.44
N ARG A 237 -11.23 -2.29 3.19
CA ARG A 237 -11.01 -0.94 2.67
C ARG A 237 -11.85 0.10 3.41
N ASP A 238 -13.13 -0.19 3.63
CA ASP A 238 -14.04 0.70 4.34
C ASP A 238 -13.56 0.93 5.78
N LEU A 239 -13.15 -0.15 6.46
CA LEU A 239 -12.59 -0.09 7.80
C LEU A 239 -11.28 0.71 7.88
N ARG A 240 -10.40 0.61 6.88
CA ARG A 240 -9.16 1.42 6.80
C ARG A 240 -9.47 2.90 6.56
N LEU A 241 -10.44 3.23 5.71
CA LEU A 241 -10.87 4.62 5.50
C LEU A 241 -11.50 5.21 6.77
N ILE A 242 -12.35 4.44 7.44
CA ILE A 242 -12.93 4.83 8.73
C ILE A 242 -11.82 5.05 9.77
N ALA A 243 -10.87 4.13 9.90
CA ALA A 243 -9.74 4.26 10.82
C ALA A 243 -8.85 5.47 10.50
N TYR A 244 -8.72 5.84 9.22
CA TYR A 244 -8.01 7.04 8.79
C TYR A 244 -8.74 8.31 9.25
N PHE A 245 -10.02 8.48 8.92
CA PHE A 245 -10.78 9.69 9.27
C PHE A 245 -11.16 9.77 10.76
N ARG A 246 -11.18 8.65 11.48
CA ARG A 246 -11.33 8.63 12.94
C ARG A 246 -10.21 9.39 13.66
N GLN A 247 -9.06 9.55 13.03
CA GLN A 247 -7.95 10.33 13.58
C GLN A 247 -8.26 11.83 13.66
N CYS A 248 -9.29 12.31 12.95
CA CYS A 248 -9.78 13.69 13.08
C CYS A 248 -10.57 13.93 14.37
N LEU A 249 -10.99 12.86 15.06
CA LEU A 249 -11.73 12.95 16.33
C LEU A 249 -10.78 12.78 17.52
N PRO A 250 -11.12 13.34 18.70
CA PRO A 250 -10.37 13.11 19.94
C PRO A 250 -10.15 11.62 20.17
N ARG A 251 -8.99 11.24 20.75
CA ARG A 251 -8.67 9.83 21.01
C ARG A 251 -9.76 9.15 21.85
N ASP A 252 -10.22 9.84 22.88
CA ASP A 252 -11.24 9.34 23.82
C ASP A 252 -12.69 9.55 23.33
N PHE A 253 -12.90 9.96 22.08
CA PHE A 253 -14.23 10.13 21.52
C PHE A 253 -14.98 8.78 21.51
N PRO A 254 -16.12 8.65 22.20
CA PRO A 254 -16.84 7.39 22.32
C PRO A 254 -17.45 7.00 20.97
N ILE A 255 -17.17 5.79 20.51
CA ILE A 255 -17.80 5.21 19.32
C ILE A 255 -18.33 3.84 19.69
N PHE A 256 -19.65 3.75 19.81
CA PHE A 256 -20.35 2.50 20.08
C PHE A 256 -21.14 2.03 18.85
N SER A 257 -21.36 2.92 17.88
CA SER A 257 -22.12 2.68 16.66
C SER A 257 -21.55 3.45 15.47
N SER A 258 -22.03 3.13 14.26
CA SER A 258 -21.71 3.91 13.06
C SER A 258 -22.23 5.36 13.17
N ASP A 259 -23.37 5.57 13.84
CA ASP A 259 -23.99 6.89 13.97
C ASP A 259 -23.15 7.85 14.82
N ASP A 260 -22.46 7.35 15.85
CA ASP A 260 -21.55 8.15 16.67
C ASP A 260 -20.38 8.70 15.83
N LEU A 261 -19.83 7.86 14.93
CA LEU A 261 -18.78 8.26 14.00
C LEU A 261 -19.29 9.31 13.02
N VAL A 262 -20.48 9.11 12.46
CA VAL A 262 -21.15 10.03 11.54
C VAL A 262 -21.31 11.40 12.18
N GLN A 263 -21.90 11.45 13.37
CA GLN A 263 -22.13 12.69 14.12
C GLN A 263 -20.81 13.37 14.52
N GLY A 264 -19.83 12.59 14.99
CA GLY A 264 -18.52 13.10 15.33
C GLY A 264 -17.86 13.78 14.13
N ILE A 265 -17.86 13.14 12.96
CA ILE A 265 -17.25 13.70 11.75
C ILE A 265 -18.04 14.91 11.23
N ALA A 266 -19.37 14.86 11.27
CA ALA A 266 -20.21 15.99 10.86
C ALA A 266 -19.97 17.24 11.71
N ALA A 267 -19.65 17.07 12.99
CA ALA A 267 -19.35 18.15 13.94
C ALA A 267 -17.94 18.75 13.79
N ILE A 268 -17.06 18.16 12.98
CA ILE A 268 -15.72 18.72 12.72
C ILE A 268 -15.86 20.04 11.95
N ASP A 269 -15.15 21.06 12.44
CA ASP A 269 -14.90 22.30 11.72
C ASP A 269 -13.88 22.03 10.59
N PRO A 270 -14.28 22.13 9.31
CA PRO A 270 -13.41 21.78 8.20
C PRO A 270 -12.33 22.84 7.98
N PHE A 271 -11.14 22.40 7.60
CA PHE A 271 -10.08 23.29 7.15
C PHE A 271 -10.47 23.93 5.82
N GLN A 272 -10.26 25.23 5.68
CA GLN A 272 -10.66 26.00 4.50
C GLN A 272 -9.47 26.16 3.55
N LEU A 273 -9.60 25.63 2.34
CA LEU A 273 -8.62 25.79 1.26
C LEU A 273 -9.18 26.73 0.18
N PRO A 274 -8.43 27.76 -0.25
CA PRO A 274 -8.91 28.67 -1.28
C PRO A 274 -8.90 28.01 -2.66
N ILE A 275 -10.04 27.98 -3.37
CA ILE A 275 -10.17 27.32 -4.69
C ILE A 275 -9.15 27.89 -5.67
N SER A 276 -8.95 29.20 -5.66
CA SER A 276 -8.02 29.96 -6.50
C SER A 276 -6.56 29.53 -6.38
N LYS A 277 -6.16 28.85 -5.30
CA LYS A 277 -4.79 28.33 -5.10
C LYS A 277 -4.68 26.83 -5.35
N ILE A 278 -5.78 26.15 -5.62
CA ILE A 278 -5.81 24.70 -5.77
C ILE A 278 -5.77 24.32 -7.25
N GLN A 279 -4.75 23.54 -7.61
CA GLN A 279 -4.69 22.82 -8.86
C GLN A 279 -5.31 21.44 -8.68
N VAL A 280 -6.30 21.10 -9.51
CA VAL A 280 -6.82 19.73 -9.55
C VAL A 280 -6.07 18.91 -10.60
N ILE A 281 -5.43 17.83 -10.18
CA ILE A 281 -4.74 16.89 -11.07
C ILE A 281 -5.56 15.62 -11.16
N ASP A 282 -6.23 15.43 -12.30
CA ASP A 282 -6.96 14.21 -12.60
C ASP A 282 -6.01 13.08 -13.01
N LEU A 283 -5.90 12.07 -12.15
CA LEU A 283 -5.00 10.93 -12.27
C LEU A 283 -5.39 9.96 -13.39
N HIS A 284 -6.66 9.95 -13.79
CA HIS A 284 -7.21 8.96 -14.72
C HIS A 284 -7.93 9.57 -15.91
N SER A 285 -7.81 10.89 -16.10
CA SER A 285 -8.44 11.66 -17.19
C SER A 285 -9.94 11.37 -17.31
N GLN A 286 -10.62 11.27 -16.18
CA GLN A 286 -12.06 11.03 -16.07
C GLN A 286 -12.89 12.31 -16.10
N ILE A 287 -12.28 13.48 -15.88
CA ILE A 287 -12.94 14.76 -15.73
C ILE A 287 -12.37 15.74 -16.76
N SER A 288 -13.25 16.29 -17.59
CA SER A 288 -12.93 17.32 -18.57
C SER A 288 -13.78 18.56 -18.33
N GLY A 289 -13.15 19.72 -18.08
CA GLY A 289 -13.81 21.03 -18.11
C GLY A 289 -13.85 21.78 -16.76
N ASP A 290 -14.48 22.96 -16.76
CA ASP A 290 -14.53 23.91 -15.63
C ASP A 290 -15.40 23.44 -14.45
N SER A 291 -16.07 22.29 -14.54
CA SER A 291 -17.00 21.74 -13.53
C SER A 291 -16.38 20.73 -12.57
N VAL A 292 -15.04 20.60 -12.53
CA VAL A 292 -14.34 19.63 -11.68
C VAL A 292 -14.76 19.76 -10.21
N TYR A 293 -14.94 20.99 -9.73
CA TYR A 293 -15.32 21.27 -8.34
C TYR A 293 -16.73 20.79 -8.00
N ASP A 294 -17.67 20.77 -8.94
CA ASP A 294 -19.04 20.29 -8.71
C ASP A 294 -19.08 18.81 -8.30
N PHE A 295 -18.08 18.03 -8.72
CA PHE A 295 -17.97 16.61 -8.44
C PHE A 295 -17.10 16.27 -7.23
N LEU A 296 -16.43 17.25 -6.63
CA LEU A 296 -15.55 17.01 -5.49
C LEU A 296 -16.30 16.96 -4.17
N ALA A 297 -17.41 17.68 -4.01
CA ALA A 297 -18.19 17.66 -2.78
C ALA A 297 -18.71 16.25 -2.46
N GLY A 298 -18.52 15.82 -1.21
CA GLY A 298 -18.90 14.47 -0.77
C GLY A 298 -17.93 13.37 -1.22
N THR A 299 -16.73 13.70 -1.70
CA THR A 299 -15.73 12.72 -2.13
C THR A 299 -14.49 12.69 -1.24
N ILE A 300 -13.75 11.57 -1.32
CA ILE A 300 -12.39 11.47 -0.79
C ILE A 300 -11.43 11.91 -1.88
N VAL A 301 -10.48 12.75 -1.51
CA VAL A 301 -9.41 13.23 -2.40
C VAL A 301 -8.05 12.98 -1.77
N GLY A 302 -7.03 12.81 -2.61
CA GLY A 302 -5.65 12.98 -2.18
C GLY A 302 -5.30 14.47 -2.13
N ILE A 303 -4.46 14.87 -1.18
CA ILE A 303 -3.90 16.23 -1.11
C ILE A 303 -2.39 16.20 -1.27
N GLY A 304 -1.84 17.24 -1.90
CA GLY A 304 -0.42 17.35 -2.18
C GLY A 304 0.04 18.80 -2.30
N SER A 305 1.35 18.95 -2.59
CA SER A 305 1.95 20.25 -2.86
C SER A 305 2.81 20.20 -4.12
N SER A 306 2.75 21.23 -4.96
CA SER A 306 3.58 21.40 -6.15
C SER A 306 5.07 21.50 -5.80
N SER A 307 5.39 21.94 -4.58
CA SER A 307 6.77 21.97 -4.04
C SER A 307 7.35 20.58 -3.79
N SER A 308 6.49 19.55 -3.75
CA SER A 308 6.86 18.18 -3.44
C SER A 308 7.00 17.34 -4.72
N VAL A 309 8.06 17.59 -5.48
CA VAL A 309 8.33 16.87 -6.75
C VAL A 309 9.16 15.60 -6.50
N PRO A 310 8.91 14.48 -7.21
CA PRO A 310 9.75 13.30 -7.13
C PRO A 310 11.16 13.54 -7.67
N LEU A 311 12.12 12.75 -7.19
CA LEU A 311 13.50 12.74 -7.70
C LEU A 311 13.66 11.88 -8.96
N SER A 312 12.58 11.31 -9.50
CA SER A 312 12.59 10.38 -10.63
C SER A 312 12.27 11.08 -11.94
N THR A 313 12.92 10.67 -13.03
CA THR A 313 12.59 11.14 -14.39
C THR A 313 11.32 10.49 -14.92
N GLU A 314 10.92 9.34 -14.37
CA GLU A 314 9.76 8.55 -14.82
C GLU A 314 8.45 9.01 -14.16
N CYS A 315 8.52 9.74 -13.04
CA CYS A 315 7.35 10.18 -12.28
C CYS A 315 7.33 11.69 -12.09
N SER A 316 6.39 12.36 -12.76
CA SER A 316 6.16 13.81 -12.62
C SER A 316 5.04 14.16 -11.64
N SER A 317 4.27 13.17 -11.16
CA SER A 317 3.21 13.42 -10.18
C SER A 317 3.81 13.87 -8.85
N PRO A 318 3.30 14.94 -8.22
CA PRO A 318 3.74 15.34 -6.90
C PRO A 318 3.45 14.29 -5.83
N TRP A 319 4.21 14.33 -4.73
CA TRP A 319 3.96 13.45 -3.58
C TRP A 319 2.59 13.75 -2.97
N CYS A 320 1.92 12.69 -2.51
CA CYS A 320 0.71 12.84 -1.72
C CYS A 320 1.05 12.97 -0.23
N MET A 321 0.40 13.90 0.46
CA MET A 321 0.56 14.12 1.91
C MET A 321 -0.44 13.30 2.74
N GLY A 322 -1.56 12.89 2.13
CA GLY A 322 -2.63 12.14 2.77
C GLY A 322 -3.94 12.32 2.02
N LEU A 323 -5.02 11.82 2.63
CA LEU A 323 -6.38 12.00 2.14
C LEU A 323 -7.09 13.13 2.88
N GLY A 324 -8.06 13.73 2.20
CA GLY A 324 -9.09 14.58 2.80
C GLY A 324 -10.48 14.21 2.28
N PHE A 325 -11.48 14.52 3.08
CA PHE A 325 -12.89 14.42 2.73
C PHE A 325 -13.42 15.83 2.46
N VAL A 326 -13.91 16.06 1.24
CA VAL A 326 -14.43 17.36 0.83
C VAL A 326 -15.87 17.46 1.33
N LYS A 327 -16.07 18.17 2.44
CA LYS A 327 -17.39 18.33 3.07
C LYS A 327 -18.32 19.16 2.21
N ALA A 328 -17.83 20.28 1.69
CA ALA A 328 -18.57 21.24 0.88
C ALA A 328 -17.61 22.08 0.03
N ILE A 329 -18.14 22.70 -1.02
CA ILE A 329 -17.42 23.66 -1.86
C ILE A 329 -18.30 24.90 -1.99
N ASP A 330 -17.73 26.06 -1.68
CA ASP A 330 -18.32 27.38 -1.86
C ASP A 330 -17.56 28.10 -2.98
N ILE A 331 -18.05 27.95 -4.21
CA ILE A 331 -17.43 28.56 -5.40
C ILE A 331 -17.48 30.10 -5.31
N PRO A 332 -18.63 30.75 -5.00
CA PRO A 332 -18.66 32.20 -4.80
C PRO A 332 -17.73 32.71 -3.70
N GLY A 333 -17.58 31.95 -2.62
CA GLY A 333 -16.68 32.27 -1.49
C GLY A 333 -15.23 31.84 -1.67
N ASP A 334 -14.84 31.30 -2.82
CA ASP A 334 -13.49 30.80 -3.12
C ASP A 334 -12.99 29.77 -2.10
N CYS A 335 -13.83 28.82 -1.64
CA CYS A 335 -13.50 27.95 -0.51
C CYS A 335 -13.86 26.47 -0.70
N ILE A 336 -12.91 25.59 -0.37
CA ILE A 336 -13.09 24.14 -0.22
C ILE A 336 -13.04 23.81 1.27
N HIS A 337 -14.09 23.17 1.78
CA HIS A 337 -14.17 22.72 3.17
C HIS A 337 -13.66 21.28 3.28
N LEU A 338 -12.45 21.10 3.83
CA LEU A 338 -11.75 19.82 3.90
C LEU A 338 -11.67 19.27 5.33
N ILE A 339 -12.10 18.03 5.52
CA ILE A 339 -11.85 17.26 6.76
C ILE A 339 -10.68 16.31 6.50
N THR A 340 -9.64 16.37 7.32
CA THR A 340 -8.45 15.53 7.14
C THR A 340 -7.67 15.38 8.45
N PRO A 341 -7.05 14.21 8.71
CA PRO A 341 -6.13 14.05 9.82
C PRO A 341 -4.72 14.56 9.50
N VAL A 342 -4.47 15.08 8.29
CA VAL A 342 -3.19 15.70 7.94
C VAL A 342 -2.95 16.94 8.82
N PRO A 343 -1.78 17.05 9.47
CA PRO A 343 -1.48 18.17 10.37
C PRO A 343 -1.59 19.54 9.69
N HIS A 344 -2.10 20.53 10.43
CA HIS A 344 -2.30 21.91 9.97
C HIS A 344 -1.06 22.53 9.29
N GLN A 345 0.14 22.28 9.84
CA GLN A 345 1.40 22.78 9.29
C GLN A 345 1.67 22.30 7.85
N LEU A 346 1.18 21.11 7.48
CA LEU A 346 1.29 20.61 6.12
C LEU A 346 0.18 21.16 5.22
N LEU A 347 -1.02 21.39 5.77
CA LEU A 347 -2.17 21.93 5.04
C LEU A 347 -1.93 23.34 4.50
N GLU A 348 -1.13 24.15 5.20
CA GLU A 348 -0.74 25.49 4.73
C GLU A 348 -0.01 25.49 3.38
N ASN A 349 0.62 24.37 3.02
CA ASN A 349 1.37 24.21 1.77
C ASN A 349 0.58 23.46 0.68
N VAL A 350 -0.68 23.09 0.94
CA VAL A 350 -1.49 22.35 -0.01
C VAL A 350 -1.98 23.29 -1.11
N ASP A 351 -1.56 22.98 -2.34
CA ASP A 351 -1.98 23.65 -3.57
C ASP A 351 -2.44 22.63 -4.64
N ILE A 352 -2.54 21.33 -4.29
CA ILE A 352 -2.97 20.27 -5.20
C ILE A 352 -4.03 19.37 -4.57
N ILE A 353 -5.07 19.07 -5.36
CA ILE A 353 -6.07 18.04 -5.08
C ILE A 353 -6.00 16.95 -6.16
N PHE A 354 -6.03 15.70 -5.73
CA PHE A 354 -6.13 14.52 -6.57
C PHE A 354 -7.52 13.87 -6.39
N PRO A 355 -8.44 14.01 -7.36
CA PRO A 355 -9.75 13.36 -7.30
C PRO A 355 -9.59 11.83 -7.23
N SER A 356 -10.53 11.16 -6.58
CA SER A 356 -10.51 9.70 -6.46
C SER A 356 -11.82 9.05 -6.93
N CYS A 357 -11.72 7.80 -7.36
CA CYS A 357 -12.85 6.91 -7.62
C CYS A 357 -13.13 5.98 -6.42
N ILE A 358 -12.53 6.27 -5.26
CA ILE A 358 -12.69 5.46 -4.08
C ILE A 358 -14.07 5.76 -3.49
N ALA A 359 -14.90 4.72 -3.40
CA ALA A 359 -16.22 4.86 -2.81
C ALA A 359 -16.11 5.29 -1.34
N LEU A 360 -16.95 6.25 -0.96
CA LEU A 360 -17.08 6.69 0.41
C LEU A 360 -17.73 5.57 1.24
N PRO A 361 -17.18 5.17 2.39
CA PRO A 361 -17.83 4.25 3.32
C PRO A 361 -19.19 4.80 3.75
N ASP A 362 -20.19 3.92 3.94
CA ASP A 362 -21.58 4.33 4.20
C ASP A 362 -21.72 5.30 5.39
N GLY A 363 -20.96 5.10 6.47
CA GLY A 363 -20.96 6.02 7.63
C GLY A 363 -20.37 7.42 7.33
N LEU A 364 -19.39 7.51 6.43
CA LEU A 364 -18.88 8.81 5.97
C LEU A 364 -19.86 9.47 4.99
N PHE A 365 -20.54 8.66 4.16
CA PHE A 365 -21.55 9.14 3.24
C PHE A 365 -22.74 9.75 3.97
N GLN A 366 -23.24 9.09 5.02
CA GLN A 366 -24.31 9.64 5.86
C GLN A 366 -23.91 10.96 6.54
N ALA A 367 -22.63 11.15 6.89
CA ALA A 367 -22.16 12.40 7.51
C ALA A 367 -22.26 13.60 6.56
N HIS A 368 -22.18 13.37 5.25
CA HIS A 368 -22.41 14.40 4.23
C HIS A 368 -23.87 14.88 4.20
N PHE A 369 -24.84 13.95 4.32
CA PHE A 369 -26.27 14.26 4.19
C PHE A 369 -26.96 14.66 5.51
N SER A 370 -26.32 14.44 6.66
CA SER A 370 -26.89 14.75 7.98
C SER A 370 -27.04 16.26 8.27
N LEU A 371 -26.73 17.12 7.29
CA LEU A 371 -26.66 18.58 7.42
C LEU A 371 -27.47 19.33 6.34
N PHE A 372 -28.34 18.63 5.59
CA PHE A 372 -29.32 19.25 4.70
C PHE A 372 -30.75 19.03 5.20
#